data_AF-A0A2P7TTC4-F1
#
_entry.id   AF-A0A2P7TTC4-F1
#
_cell.length_a   1.000
_cell.length_b   1.000
_cell.length_c   1.000
_cell.angle_alpha   90.00
_cell.angle_beta   90.00
_cell.angle_gamma   90.00
#
_symmetry.space_group_name_H-M   'P 1'
#
loop_
_entity.id
_entity.type
_entity.pdbx_description
1 polymer ?
#
loop_
_entity_poly.entity_id
_entity_poly.type
_entity_poly.pdbx_seq_one_letter_code
_entity_poly.pdbx_strand_id
1 'polypeptide(L)'
;MIYRKNTTKEQVVKMVKAGELTLAGCNASAKASKTYGKIGTYNDRTGTFWVDCRGGRALVVNTKKNETVSTQVFFNNETEALENGFRPCGYCFPDLYNDWKAAPDKESWRKNRIAQLKKQ
;
A
#
# COMPACT_ATOMS: atom_id res chain seq x y z
N MET A 1 -8.89 -0.18 6.01
CA MET A 1 -7.42 -0.04 5.95
C MET A 1 -6.91 -0.65 7.23
N ILE A 2 -5.89 -1.50 7.14
CA ILE A 2 -5.34 -2.22 8.29
C ILE A 2 -3.94 -1.71 8.59
N TYR A 3 -3.71 -1.25 9.82
CA TYR A 3 -2.38 -0.89 10.29
C TYR A 3 -1.70 -2.11 10.90
N ARG A 4 -0.46 -2.39 10.49
CA ARG A 4 0.30 -3.50 11.09
C ARG A 4 0.52 -3.34 12.60
N LYS A 5 0.51 -2.11 13.13
CA LYS A 5 0.59 -1.87 14.58
C LYS A 5 -0.55 -2.53 15.36
N ASN A 6 -1.71 -2.72 14.72
CA ASN A 6 -2.93 -3.23 15.36
C ASN A 6 -3.26 -4.68 14.99
N THR A 7 -2.45 -5.32 14.14
CA THR A 7 -2.75 -6.64 13.57
C THR A 7 -1.46 -7.44 13.44
N THR A 8 -1.48 -8.70 13.89
CA THR A 8 -0.25 -9.51 13.89
C THR A 8 0.19 -9.84 12.47
N LYS A 9 1.47 -10.16 12.32
CA LYS A 9 2.06 -10.56 11.03
C LYS A 9 1.32 -11.77 10.43
N GLU A 10 0.97 -12.74 11.27
CA GLU A 10 0.30 -13.98 10.86
C GLU A 10 -1.12 -13.72 10.36
N GLN A 11 -1.84 -12.81 11.01
CA GLN A 11 -3.18 -12.38 10.58
C GLN A 11 -3.11 -11.69 9.22
N VAL A 12 -2.19 -10.74 9.03
CA VAL A 12 -1.98 -10.09 7.72
C VAL A 12 -1.63 -11.13 6.65
N VAL A 13 -0.77 -12.11 6.98
CA VAL A 13 -0.42 -13.18 6.03
C VAL A 13 -1.63 -14.02 5.63
N LYS A 14 -2.49 -14.37 6.58
CA LYS A 14 -3.74 -15.09 6.28
C LYS A 14 -4.64 -14.26 5.35
N MET A 15 -4.83 -12.97 5.64
CA MET A 15 -5.68 -12.09 4.85
C MET A 15 -5.15 -11.87 3.42
N VAL A 16 -3.82 -11.73 3.26
CA VAL A 16 -3.21 -11.66 1.93
C VAL A 16 -3.34 -12.99 1.18
N LYS A 17 -3.09 -14.13 1.84
CA LYS A 17 -3.25 -15.46 1.23
C LYS A 17 -4.72 -15.74 0.85
N ALA A 18 -5.67 -15.20 1.61
CA ALA A 18 -7.11 -15.25 1.29
C ALA A 18 -7.53 -14.27 0.17
N GLY A 19 -6.64 -13.39 -0.28
CA GLY A 19 -6.95 -12.38 -1.30
C GLY A 19 -7.73 -11.17 -0.80
N GLU A 20 -7.93 -11.04 0.52
CA GLU A 20 -8.65 -9.93 1.14
C GLU A 20 -7.86 -8.62 1.10
N LEU A 21 -6.53 -8.73 1.13
CA LEU A 21 -5.60 -7.61 1.06
C LEU A 21 -4.79 -7.71 -0.23
N THR A 22 -4.97 -6.74 -1.12
CA THR A 22 -4.34 -6.73 -2.45
C THR A 22 -3.25 -5.66 -2.57
N LEU A 23 -3.35 -4.61 -1.75
CA LEU A 23 -2.42 -3.47 -1.77
C LEU A 23 -1.83 -3.23 -0.40
N ALA A 24 -0.64 -2.65 -0.40
CA ALA A 24 0.04 -2.24 0.81
C ALA A 24 0.70 -0.89 0.61
N GLY A 25 0.86 -0.15 1.70
CA GLY A 25 1.39 1.19 1.67
C GLY A 25 2.32 1.51 2.82
N CYS A 26 3.01 2.64 2.66
CA CYS A 26 3.93 3.19 3.64
C CYS A 26 3.43 4.56 4.09
N ASN A 27 3.25 4.72 5.41
CA ASN A 27 2.88 5.97 6.06
C ASN A 27 4.06 6.52 6.89
N ALA A 28 5.21 6.75 6.24
CA ALA A 28 6.39 7.29 6.92
C ALA A 28 6.23 8.80 7.20
N SER A 29 6.23 9.19 8.48
CA SER A 29 5.99 10.58 8.90
C SER A 29 7.10 11.57 8.50
N ALA A 30 8.32 11.10 8.24
CA ALA A 30 9.48 11.97 8.02
C ALA A 30 9.58 12.58 6.61
N LYS A 31 8.93 11.98 5.58
CA LYS A 31 8.97 12.49 4.18
C LYS A 31 7.66 12.26 3.41
N ALA A 32 6.53 12.53 4.07
CA ALA A 32 5.24 12.89 3.46
C ALA A 32 4.91 12.26 2.09
N SER A 33 4.95 10.93 1.98
CA SER A 33 4.31 10.28 0.85
C SER A 33 3.65 8.99 1.26
N LYS A 34 2.44 9.14 1.81
CA LYS A 34 1.43 8.07 1.87
C LYS A 34 1.34 7.45 0.47
N THR A 35 1.97 6.30 0.28
CA THR A 35 2.09 5.66 -1.03
C THR A 35 1.55 4.24 -0.92
N TYR A 36 0.69 3.83 -1.84
CA TYR A 36 0.22 2.44 -1.96
C TYR A 36 0.85 1.75 -3.17
N GLY A 37 1.00 0.42 -3.10
CA GLY A 37 1.62 -0.43 -4.09
C GLY A 37 1.03 -1.84 -4.06
N LYS A 38 1.31 -2.64 -5.09
CA LYS A 38 0.92 -4.05 -5.16
C LYS A 38 1.66 -4.86 -4.08
N ILE A 39 0.96 -5.80 -3.46
CA ILE A 39 1.60 -6.87 -2.69
C ILE A 39 2.09 -7.91 -3.69
N GLY A 40 3.35 -8.34 -3.57
CA GLY A 40 3.95 -9.37 -4.41
C GLY A 40 4.04 -10.71 -3.66
N THR A 41 4.93 -11.59 -4.11
CA THR A 41 4.99 -13.00 -3.66
C THR A 41 5.44 -13.15 -2.21
N TYR A 42 4.68 -13.86 -1.38
CA TYR A 42 5.12 -14.21 -0.02
C TYR A 42 6.27 -15.23 -0.04
N ASN A 43 7.33 -14.95 0.70
CA ASN A 43 8.42 -15.89 0.95
C ASN A 43 8.21 -16.53 2.32
N ASP A 44 7.82 -17.81 2.35
CA ASP A 44 7.56 -18.55 3.59
C ASP A 44 8.84 -18.76 4.43
N ARG A 45 10.02 -18.84 3.81
CA ARG A 45 11.31 -19.05 4.50
C ARG A 45 11.74 -17.84 5.33
N THR A 46 11.51 -16.63 4.82
CA THR A 46 11.82 -15.37 5.53
C THR A 46 10.60 -14.77 6.24
N GLY A 47 9.41 -15.29 5.94
CA GLY A 47 8.13 -14.75 6.35
C GLY A 47 7.92 -13.32 5.84
N THR A 48 8.33 -13.01 4.62
CA THR A 48 8.24 -11.64 4.07
C THR A 48 7.58 -11.63 2.70
N PHE A 49 6.73 -10.65 2.43
CA PHE A 49 6.18 -10.41 1.10
C PHE A 49 7.22 -9.79 0.18
N TRP A 50 7.74 -10.52 -0.79
CA TRP A 50 8.55 -9.95 -1.86
C TRP A 50 7.72 -8.99 -2.69
N VAL A 51 8.30 -7.86 -3.02
CA VAL A 51 7.63 -6.74 -3.71
C VAL A 51 8.74 -5.95 -4.37
N ASP A 52 8.63 -5.79 -5.68
CA ASP A 52 9.65 -5.10 -6.46
C ASP A 52 9.75 -3.61 -6.13
N CYS A 53 8.65 -3.01 -5.66
CA CYS A 53 8.62 -1.57 -5.40
C CYS A 53 9.27 -1.19 -4.06
N ARG A 54 9.92 -0.02 -4.00
CA ARG A 54 10.52 0.53 -2.76
C ARG A 54 9.52 0.69 -1.61
N GLY A 55 8.25 1.02 -1.91
CA GLY A 55 7.17 1.09 -0.91
C GLY A 55 6.83 -0.29 -0.32
N GLY A 56 6.96 -1.32 -1.15
CA GLY A 56 6.85 -2.71 -0.77
C GLY A 56 8.08 -3.22 -0.02
N ARG A 57 9.31 -2.82 -0.38
CA ARG A 57 10.50 -3.21 0.41
C ARG A 57 10.39 -2.74 1.86
N ALA A 58 9.66 -1.67 2.14
CA ALA A 58 9.31 -1.30 3.49
C ALA A 58 8.47 -2.38 4.22
N LEU A 59 7.65 -3.16 3.50
CA LEU A 59 6.92 -4.36 3.97
C LEU A 59 7.85 -5.51 4.39
N VAL A 60 8.96 -5.69 3.66
CA VAL A 60 9.96 -6.76 3.87
C VAL A 60 10.97 -6.41 4.96
N VAL A 61 11.62 -5.26 4.81
CA VAL A 61 12.86 -4.93 5.53
C VAL A 61 12.60 -4.52 6.97
N ASN A 62 11.41 -3.97 7.28
CA ASN A 62 11.04 -3.60 8.65
C ASN A 62 10.28 -4.69 9.43
N THR A 63 10.21 -5.92 8.93
CA THR A 63 9.63 -7.03 9.71
C THR A 63 10.42 -7.40 10.96
N LYS A 64 11.68 -6.94 11.08
CA LYS A 64 12.54 -7.09 12.26
C LYS A 64 12.60 -5.85 13.16
N LYS A 65 12.01 -4.71 12.75
CA LYS A 65 12.01 -3.46 13.53
C LYS A 65 10.73 -3.41 14.37
N ASN A 66 10.86 -3.17 15.67
CA ASN A 66 9.80 -3.21 16.68
C ASN A 66 8.40 -2.84 16.13
N GLU A 67 7.41 -3.67 16.43
CA GLU A 67 6.00 -3.54 16.02
C GLU A 67 5.42 -2.15 16.35
N THR A 68 5.95 -1.49 17.39
CA THR A 68 5.60 -0.15 17.83
C THR A 68 5.96 0.98 16.85
N VAL A 69 6.89 0.75 15.91
CA VAL A 69 7.38 1.75 14.92
C VAL A 69 6.88 1.43 13.50
N SER A 70 6.03 0.42 13.32
CA SER A 70 5.57 0.03 11.99
C SER A 70 4.66 1.09 11.37
N THR A 71 5.12 1.65 10.25
CA THR A 71 4.37 2.61 9.41
C THR A 71 3.64 1.92 8.25
N GLN A 72 3.56 0.59 8.29
CA GLN A 72 2.96 -0.23 7.23
C GLN A 72 1.44 -0.24 7.36
N VAL A 73 0.79 -0.06 6.22
CA VAL A 73 -0.66 -0.15 6.06
C VAL A 73 -1.01 -1.12 4.95
N PHE A 74 -2.14 -1.80 5.07
CA PHE A 74 -2.68 -2.71 4.07
C PHE A 74 -4.08 -2.26 3.67
N PHE A 75 -4.43 -2.49 2.41
CA PHE A 75 -5.70 -2.11 1.83
C PHE A 75 -6.32 -3.27 1.06
N ASN A 76 -7.65 -3.32 1.09
CA ASN A 76 -8.40 -4.32 0.36
C ASN A 76 -8.37 -4.03 -1.15
N ASN A 77 -8.39 -2.75 -1.52
CA ASN A 77 -8.42 -2.29 -2.91
C ASN A 77 -7.87 -0.87 -3.06
N GLU A 78 -7.80 -0.42 -4.32
CA GLU A 78 -7.29 0.92 -4.68
C GLU A 78 -8.17 2.05 -4.12
N THR A 79 -9.49 1.87 -4.15
CA THR A 79 -10.46 2.85 -3.62
C THR A 79 -10.17 3.18 -2.16
N GLU A 80 -9.97 2.17 -1.32
CA GLU A 80 -9.69 2.34 0.09
C GLU A 80 -8.35 3.07 0.32
N ALA A 81 -7.32 2.76 -0.48
CA ALA A 81 -6.04 3.45 -0.40
C ALA A 81 -6.17 4.94 -0.75
N LEU A 82 -6.91 5.24 -1.81
CA LEU A 82 -7.16 6.60 -2.26
C LEU A 82 -7.97 7.40 -1.23
N GLU A 83 -9.05 6.83 -0.68
CA GLU A 83 -9.87 7.45 0.37
C GLU A 83 -9.05 7.82 1.61
N ASN A 84 -8.04 7.02 1.96
CA ASN A 84 -7.11 7.29 3.07
C ASN A 84 -5.95 8.26 2.73
N GLY A 85 -5.93 8.76 1.50
CA GLY A 85 -4.99 9.76 1.01
C GLY A 85 -3.64 9.21 0.56
N PHE A 86 -3.61 7.96 0.13
CA PHE A 86 -2.42 7.36 -0.46
C PHE A 86 -2.36 7.65 -1.97
N ARG A 87 -1.16 7.88 -2.48
CA ARG A 87 -0.89 8.00 -3.92
C ARG A 87 -0.40 6.67 -4.51
N PRO A 88 -0.59 6.43 -5.82
CA PRO A 88 0.01 5.30 -6.50
C PRO A 88 1.54 5.32 -6.40
N CYS A 89 2.13 4.13 -6.24
CA CYS A 89 3.56 3.94 -6.33
C CYS A 89 4.01 4.01 -7.80
N GLY A 90 4.93 4.92 -8.14
CA GLY A 90 5.46 5.04 -9.50
C GLY A 90 6.27 3.85 -10.02
N TYR A 91 6.56 2.85 -9.18
CA TYR A 91 7.12 1.58 -9.63
C TYR A 91 6.04 0.52 -9.86
N CYS A 92 5.06 0.39 -8.96
CA CYS A 92 3.96 -0.59 -9.14
C CYS A 92 2.93 -0.15 -10.20
N PHE A 93 2.73 1.16 -10.33
CA PHE A 93 1.70 1.79 -11.13
C PHE A 93 2.28 3.02 -11.83
N PRO A 94 3.20 2.84 -12.79
CA PRO A 94 3.89 3.95 -13.45
C PRO A 94 2.92 4.91 -14.14
N ASP A 95 1.93 4.39 -14.86
CA ASP A 95 0.95 5.20 -15.59
C ASP A 95 0.08 6.01 -14.62
N LEU A 96 -0.55 5.34 -13.64
CA LEU A 96 -1.37 6.03 -12.62
C LEU A 96 -0.56 7.04 -11.81
N TYR A 97 0.71 6.75 -11.54
CA TYR A 97 1.58 7.69 -10.86
C TYR A 97 1.92 8.90 -11.72
N ASN A 98 2.15 8.73 -13.02
CA ASN A 98 2.40 9.82 -13.94
C ASN A 98 1.14 10.69 -14.08
N ASP A 99 -0.05 10.09 -14.20
CA ASP A 99 -1.32 10.81 -14.20
C ASP A 99 -1.53 11.59 -12.90
N TRP A 100 -1.34 10.93 -11.76
CA TRP A 100 -1.41 11.57 -10.45
C TRP A 100 -0.40 12.72 -10.34
N LYS A 101 0.82 12.55 -10.85
CA LYS A 101 1.90 13.54 -10.79
C LYS A 101 1.61 14.73 -11.71
N ALA A 102 1.06 14.51 -12.89
CA ALA A 102 0.70 15.53 -13.87
C ALA A 102 -0.57 16.32 -13.49
N ALA A 103 -1.47 15.73 -12.68
CA ALA A 103 -2.70 16.40 -12.26
C ALA A 103 -2.42 17.72 -11.53
N PRO A 104 -3.03 18.85 -11.92
CA PRO A 104 -2.86 20.14 -11.25
C PRO A 104 -3.44 20.12 -9.83
N ASP A 105 -4.55 19.41 -9.65
CA ASP A 105 -5.16 19.14 -8.34
C ASP A 105 -5.18 17.63 -8.05
N LYS A 106 -4.49 17.23 -6.98
CA LYS A 106 -4.39 15.83 -6.52
C LYS A 106 -5.70 15.35 -5.91
N GLU A 107 -6.50 16.24 -5.35
CA GLU A 107 -7.77 15.87 -4.74
C GLU A 107 -8.83 15.59 -5.80
N SER A 108 -8.95 16.45 -6.81
CA SER A 108 -9.79 16.18 -7.99
C SER A 108 -9.39 14.90 -8.71
N TRP A 109 -8.09 14.67 -8.94
CA TRP A 109 -7.61 13.40 -9.54
C TRP A 109 -8.08 12.17 -8.74
N ARG A 110 -7.94 12.23 -7.41
CA ARG A 110 -8.34 11.14 -6.51
C ARG A 110 -9.84 10.89 -6.56
N LYS A 111 -10.67 11.94 -6.49
CA LYS A 111 -12.14 11.83 -6.56
C LYS A 111 -12.58 11.21 -7.89
N ASN A 112 -11.97 11.66 -9.00
CA ASN A 112 -12.24 11.13 -10.33
C ASN A 112 -11.85 9.64 -10.43
N ARG A 113 -10.68 9.26 -9.91
CA ARG A 113 -10.23 7.87 -9.91
C ARG A 113 -11.15 6.98 -9.07
N ILE A 114 -11.54 7.41 -7.87
CA ILE A 114 -12.51 6.68 -7.04
C ILE A 114 -13.84 6.52 -7.78
N ALA A 115 -14.34 7.57 -8.45
CA ALA A 115 -15.57 7.50 -9.22
C ALA A 115 -15.47 6.54 -10.42
N GLN A 116 -14.30 6.44 -11.07
CA GLN A 116 -14.06 5.45 -12.12
C GLN A 116 -14.05 4.02 -11.57
N LEU A 117 -13.39 3.79 -10.44
CA LEU A 117 -13.31 2.47 -9.79
C LEU A 117 -14.67 1.98 -9.28
N LYS A 118 -15.58 2.89 -8.87
CA LYS A 118 -16.93 2.55 -8.40
C LYS A 118 -17.93 2.27 -9.55
N LYS A 119 -17.56 2.57 -10.80
CA LYS A 119 -18.40 2.32 -11.99
C LYS A 119 -18.11 0.98 -12.67
N GLN A 120 -17.02 0.31 -12.27
CA GLN A 120 -16.62 -1.02 -12.73
C GLN A 120 -17.19 -2.08 -11.80
#